data_AF-A0A853FHJ2-F1
#
_entry.id   AF-A0A853FHJ2-F1
#
_cell.length_a   1.000
_cell.length_b   1.000
_cell.length_c   1.000
_cell.angle_alpha   90.00
_cell.angle_beta   90.00
_cell.angle_gamma   90.00
#
_symmetry.space_group_name_H-M   'P 1'
#
loop_
_entity.id
_entity.type
_entity.pdbx_description
1 polymer ?
#
loop_
_entity_poly.entity_id
_entity_poly.type
_entity_poly.pdbx_seq_one_letter_code
_entity_poly.pdbx_strand_id
1 'polypeptide(L)'
;MLYEQSYIAQLKAANPDYDVIHYGHGGATIERLFNYTSYFHRTVRPDFCFVQSGIVDCAPRALKEIELQAIKALPLVGRMIGKLVQKNAATIRKFRKLSYTPIDTYRVYLDKFEQTFGRIWWITIPPASSAYEQQLPGITAQVDAYNQLLEVRPHVATADFTEAEMMSDFHHLSVAGHKKLFARMNAIVRDRGAGSVA
;
A
#
# COMPACT_ATOMS: atom_id res chain seq x y z
N MET A 1 -0.97 14.39 -12.49
CA MET A 1 -1.74 13.27 -13.03
C MET A 1 -3.22 13.60 -12.87
N LEU A 2 -4.03 13.36 -13.90
CA LEU A 2 -5.48 13.53 -13.83
C LEU A 2 -6.15 12.27 -13.26
N TYR A 3 -7.35 12.38 -12.68
CA TYR A 3 -8.04 11.24 -12.08
C TYR A 3 -8.37 10.15 -13.12
N GLU A 4 -8.71 10.55 -14.34
CA GLU A 4 -9.04 9.69 -15.48
C GLU A 4 -7.86 8.80 -15.89
N GLN A 5 -6.64 9.19 -15.52
CA GLN A 5 -5.42 8.43 -15.77
C GLN A 5 -5.15 7.39 -14.66
N SER A 6 -5.90 7.40 -13.56
CA SER A 6 -5.79 6.39 -12.52
C SER A 6 -6.31 5.03 -12.98
N TYR A 7 -5.77 3.95 -12.42
CA TYR A 7 -6.26 2.59 -12.73
C TYR A 7 -7.72 2.40 -12.30
N ILE A 8 -8.19 3.14 -11.28
CA ILE A 8 -9.57 3.12 -10.81
C ILE A 8 -10.52 3.68 -11.87
N ALA A 9 -10.21 4.86 -12.40
CA ALA A 9 -11.03 5.47 -13.45
C ALA A 9 -11.04 4.62 -14.72
N GLN A 10 -9.89 4.05 -15.09
CA GLN A 10 -9.78 3.13 -16.23
C GLN A 10 -10.57 1.84 -16.01
N LEU A 11 -10.53 1.24 -14.81
CA LEU A 11 -11.34 0.05 -14.48
C LEU A 11 -12.84 0.33 -14.61
N LYS A 12 -13.30 1.47 -14.10
CA LYS A 12 -14.70 1.93 -14.21
C LYS A 12 -15.12 2.06 -15.67
N ALA A 13 -14.32 2.75 -16.47
CA ALA A 13 -14.63 2.97 -17.88
C ALA A 13 -14.62 1.67 -18.71
N ALA A 14 -13.75 0.72 -18.38
CA ALA A 14 -13.59 -0.52 -19.14
C ALA A 14 -14.60 -1.62 -18.78
N ASN A 15 -15.31 -1.50 -17.66
CA ASN A 15 -16.21 -2.52 -17.12
C ASN A 15 -17.55 -1.89 -16.69
N PRO A 16 -18.34 -1.33 -17.63
CA PRO A 16 -19.57 -0.60 -17.31
C PRO A 16 -20.67 -1.48 -16.69
N ASP A 17 -20.59 -2.79 -16.84
CA ASP A 17 -21.54 -3.76 -16.27
C ASP A 17 -21.29 -4.05 -14.78
N TYR A 18 -20.22 -3.50 -14.21
CA TYR A 18 -19.86 -3.66 -12.80
C TYR A 18 -20.04 -2.35 -12.03
N ASP A 19 -20.59 -2.43 -10.81
CA ASP A 19 -20.50 -1.33 -9.86
C ASP A 19 -19.12 -1.33 -9.18
N VAL A 20 -18.35 -0.27 -9.42
CA VAL A 20 -16.97 -0.15 -8.90
C VAL A 20 -16.95 0.79 -7.71
N ILE A 21 -16.92 0.18 -6.53
CA ILE A 21 -16.73 0.85 -5.25
C ILE A 21 -15.24 1.04 -5.01
N HIS A 22 -14.78 2.30 -4.90
CA HIS A 22 -13.40 2.63 -4.59
C HIS A 22 -13.33 3.36 -3.25
N TYR A 23 -12.51 2.84 -2.35
CA TYR A 23 -12.13 3.51 -1.11
C TYR A 23 -10.61 3.55 -0.99
N GLY A 24 -10.03 4.75 -1.06
CA GLY A 24 -8.60 4.97 -0.92
C GLY A 24 -8.34 6.09 0.09
N HIS A 25 -7.32 5.92 0.94
CA HIS A 25 -6.93 6.92 1.94
C HIS A 25 -5.41 7.07 1.97
N GLY A 26 -4.93 8.28 1.67
CA GLY A 26 -3.50 8.58 1.64
C GLY A 26 -2.85 8.38 3.01
N GLY A 27 -1.74 7.64 3.06
CA GLY A 27 -1.02 7.40 4.31
C GLY A 27 -1.72 6.44 5.30
N ALA A 28 -2.74 5.69 4.86
CA ALA A 28 -3.36 4.67 5.70
C ALA A 28 -2.48 3.40 5.77
N THR A 29 -2.35 2.85 6.98
CA THR A 29 -1.88 1.49 7.22
C THR A 29 -2.99 0.48 6.90
N ILE A 30 -2.65 -0.81 6.79
CA ILE A 30 -3.65 -1.86 6.58
C ILE A 30 -4.73 -1.88 7.67
N GLU A 31 -4.35 -1.60 8.92
CA GLU A 31 -5.27 -1.51 10.05
C GLU A 31 -6.26 -0.36 9.87
N ARG A 32 -5.77 0.83 9.51
CA ARG A 32 -6.63 1.99 9.25
C ARG A 32 -7.55 1.72 8.07
N LEU A 33 -7.03 1.12 6.99
CA LEU A 33 -7.82 0.77 5.83
C LEU A 33 -8.93 -0.23 6.18
N PHE A 34 -8.65 -1.23 7.01
CA PHE A 34 -9.66 -2.18 7.47
C PHE A 34 -10.76 -1.48 8.28
N ASN A 35 -10.38 -0.58 9.19
CA ASN A 35 -11.34 0.16 10.01
C ASN A 35 -12.18 1.15 9.18
N TYR A 36 -11.57 1.81 8.21
CA TYR A 36 -12.28 2.74 7.32
C TYR A 36 -13.25 2.05 6.37
N THR A 37 -13.02 0.77 6.05
CA THR A 37 -13.93 -0.04 5.24
C THR A 37 -15.01 -0.75 6.06
N SER A 38 -15.12 -0.46 7.37
CA SER A 38 -16.10 -1.08 8.28
C SER A 38 -17.55 -1.01 7.81
N TYR A 39 -17.93 0.08 7.13
CA TYR A 39 -19.27 0.20 6.54
C TYR A 39 -19.58 -0.92 5.52
N PHE A 40 -18.56 -1.39 4.80
CA PHE A 40 -18.69 -2.46 3.80
C PHE A 40 -18.65 -3.86 4.41
N HIS A 41 -18.26 -3.98 5.68
CA HIS A 41 -18.15 -5.28 6.35
C HIS A 41 -19.54 -5.92 6.43
N ARG A 42 -19.72 -7.04 5.74
CA ARG A 42 -20.98 -7.82 5.67
C ARG A 42 -22.15 -7.13 4.95
N THR A 43 -21.99 -5.90 4.47
CA THR A 43 -23.02 -5.18 3.70
C THR A 43 -22.81 -5.31 2.20
N VAL A 44 -21.56 -5.53 1.77
CA VAL A 44 -21.18 -5.74 0.36
C VAL A 44 -20.58 -7.13 0.21
N ARG A 45 -20.93 -7.81 -0.90
CA ARG A 45 -20.32 -9.06 -1.33
C ARG A 45 -19.77 -8.87 -2.75
N PRO A 46 -18.50 -8.45 -2.88
CA PRO A 46 -17.94 -8.15 -4.20
C PRO A 46 -17.61 -9.42 -4.97
N ASP A 47 -17.86 -9.43 -6.29
CA ASP A 47 -17.33 -10.46 -7.19
C ASP A 47 -15.80 -10.35 -7.31
N PHE A 48 -15.30 -9.11 -7.25
CA PHE A 48 -13.89 -8.77 -7.28
C PHE A 48 -13.50 -7.82 -6.15
N CYS A 49 -12.54 -8.21 -5.31
CA CYS A 49 -11.99 -7.36 -4.25
C CYS A 49 -10.48 -7.18 -4.45
N PHE A 50 -10.04 -5.97 -4.78
CA PHE A 50 -8.62 -5.63 -4.90
C PHE A 50 -8.21 -4.76 -3.71
N VAL A 51 -7.09 -5.11 -3.07
CA VAL A 51 -6.55 -4.32 -1.96
C VAL A 51 -5.09 -3.98 -2.24
N GLN A 52 -4.79 -2.67 -2.26
CA GLN A 52 -3.43 -2.15 -2.33
C GLN A 52 -3.07 -1.51 -0.98
N SER A 53 -2.15 -2.13 -0.26
CA SER A 53 -1.64 -1.64 1.03
C SER A 53 -0.19 -2.08 1.23
N GLY A 54 0.46 -1.58 2.30
CA GLY A 54 1.74 -2.13 2.74
C GLY A 54 2.93 -1.17 2.67
N ILE A 55 2.98 -0.23 1.72
CA ILE A 55 4.13 0.70 1.64
C ILE A 55 4.21 1.62 2.87
N VAL A 56 3.06 2.10 3.35
CA VAL A 56 2.98 2.89 4.58
C VAL A 56 3.31 2.03 5.79
N ASP A 57 2.82 0.78 5.79
CA ASP A 57 3.01 -0.17 6.88
C ASP A 57 4.49 -0.51 7.10
N CYS A 58 5.20 -0.85 6.02
CA CYS A 58 6.55 -1.40 6.06
C CYS A 58 7.65 -0.33 6.15
N ALA A 59 7.35 0.93 5.79
CA ALA A 59 8.34 1.99 5.71
C ALA A 59 9.13 2.19 7.02
N PRO A 60 10.49 2.12 6.99
CA PRO A 60 11.32 2.30 8.18
C PRO A 60 11.08 3.62 8.92
N ARG A 61 10.82 3.55 10.23
CA ARG A 61 10.56 4.72 11.08
C ARG A 61 11.69 4.95 12.08
N ALA A 62 12.08 6.21 12.25
CA ALA A 62 13.01 6.59 13.31
C ALA A 62 12.30 6.70 14.68
N LEU A 63 11.03 7.10 14.66
CA LEU A 63 10.23 7.38 15.84
C LEU A 63 8.86 6.70 15.74
N LYS A 64 8.32 6.30 16.89
CA LYS A 64 6.91 5.93 17.06
C LYS A 64 6.03 7.17 16.88
N GLU A 65 4.76 6.96 16.56
CA GLU A 65 3.80 8.07 16.42
C GLU A 65 3.70 8.88 17.71
N ILE A 66 3.62 8.22 18.87
CA ILE A 66 3.55 8.90 20.17
C ILE A 66 4.79 9.75 20.47
N GLU A 67 5.97 9.30 20.07
CA GLU A 67 7.23 10.05 20.24
C GLU A 67 7.26 11.27 19.33
N LEU A 68 6.79 11.12 18.10
CA LEU A 68 6.68 12.24 17.17
C LEU A 68 5.68 13.28 17.68
N GLN A 69 4.54 12.85 18.25
CA GLN A 69 3.57 13.76 18.85
C GLN A 69 4.13 14.47 20.09
N ALA A 70 4.85 13.74 20.95
CA ALA A 70 5.51 14.33 22.12
C ALA A 70 6.54 15.40 21.72
N ILE A 71 7.34 15.15 20.67
CA ILE A 71 8.27 16.14 20.12
C ILE A 71 7.53 17.36 19.58
N LYS A 72 6.43 17.16 18.83
CA LYS A 72 5.64 18.27 18.27
C LYS A 72 4.97 19.13 19.34
N ALA A 73 4.61 18.56 20.48
CA ALA A 73 3.99 19.27 21.59
C ALA A 73 4.95 20.24 22.31
N LEU A 74 6.27 20.15 22.07
CA LEU A 74 7.28 20.98 22.74
C LEU A 74 7.91 21.99 21.74
N PRO A 75 7.54 23.27 21.74
CA PRO A 75 7.89 24.20 20.65
C PRO A 75 9.40 24.46 20.49
N LEU A 76 10.13 24.69 21.58
CA LEU A 76 11.58 24.97 21.52
C LEU A 76 12.41 23.69 21.61
N VAL A 77 12.14 22.87 22.63
CA VAL A 77 12.85 21.61 22.88
C VAL A 77 12.59 20.60 21.77
N GLY A 78 11.35 20.48 21.33
CA GLY A 78 10.97 19.58 20.23
C GLY A 78 11.63 19.95 18.91
N ARG A 79 11.86 21.23 18.63
CA ARG A 79 12.61 21.65 17.43
C ARG A 79 14.07 21.18 17.49
N MET A 80 14.71 21.26 18.67
CA MET A 80 16.08 20.76 18.86
C MET A 80 16.14 19.23 18.75
N ILE A 81 15.26 18.53 19.45
CA ILE A 81 15.17 17.06 19.39
C ILE A 81 14.87 16.60 17.97
N GLY A 82 13.93 17.24 17.28
CA GLY A 82 13.57 16.93 15.90
C GLY A 82 14.76 17.03 14.95
N LYS A 83 15.57 18.09 15.05
CA LYS A 83 16.81 18.22 14.26
C LYS A 83 17.82 17.12 14.59
N LEU A 84 17.99 16.78 15.87
CA LEU A 84 18.91 15.72 16.28
C LEU A 84 18.46 14.35 15.75
N VAL A 85 17.16 14.06 15.82
CA VAL A 85 16.59 12.83 15.26
C VAL A 85 16.78 12.78 13.75
N GLN A 86 16.51 13.88 13.04
CA GLN A 86 16.70 13.96 11.58
C GLN A 86 18.16 13.70 11.19
N LYS A 87 19.11 14.34 11.89
CA LYS A 87 20.55 14.13 11.66
C LYS A 87 20.99 12.68 11.85
N ASN A 88 20.35 11.95 12.76
CA ASN A 88 20.71 10.57 13.11
C ASN A 88 19.69 9.54 12.60
N ALA A 89 18.76 9.93 11.71
CA ALA A 89 17.59 9.11 11.37
C ALA A 89 17.96 7.74 10.81
N ALA A 90 18.99 7.67 9.97
CA ALA A 90 19.47 6.41 9.39
C ALA A 90 19.97 5.45 10.50
N THR A 91 20.80 5.93 11.42
CA THR A 91 21.30 5.15 12.55
C THR A 91 20.16 4.70 13.47
N ILE A 92 19.22 5.59 13.76
CA ILE A 92 18.06 5.29 14.61
C ILE A 92 17.19 4.20 13.97
N ARG A 93 16.87 4.31 12.67
CA ARG A 93 16.09 3.30 11.94
C ARG A 93 16.79 1.93 11.97
N LYS A 94 18.09 1.90 11.69
CA LYS A 94 18.89 0.66 11.69
C LYS A 94 18.85 -0.05 13.04
N PHE A 95 18.95 0.71 14.14
CA PHE A 95 18.97 0.13 15.49
C PHE A 95 17.57 -0.28 15.97
N ARG A 96 16.56 0.57 15.75
CA ARG A 96 15.21 0.36 16.32
C ARG A 96 14.33 -0.56 15.49
N LYS A 97 14.60 -0.70 14.18
CA LYS A 97 13.84 -1.54 13.24
C LYS A 97 12.32 -1.34 13.34
N LEU A 98 11.89 -0.08 13.47
CA LEU A 98 10.46 0.25 13.58
C LEU A 98 9.82 0.36 12.20
N SER A 99 8.59 -0.13 12.11
CA SER A 99 7.65 0.12 11.02
C SER A 99 6.35 0.68 11.62
N TYR A 100 5.42 1.16 10.78
CA TYR A 100 4.12 1.62 11.30
C TYR A 100 3.27 0.46 11.78
N THR A 101 3.30 -0.65 11.04
CA THR A 101 2.57 -1.87 11.36
C THR A 101 3.58 -3.01 11.41
N PRO A 102 3.85 -3.65 12.55
CA PRO A 102 4.70 -4.84 12.60
C PRO A 102 4.21 -5.93 11.65
N ILE A 103 5.12 -6.75 11.12
CA ILE A 103 4.79 -7.76 10.10
C ILE A 103 3.74 -8.78 10.56
N ASP A 104 3.76 -9.16 11.84
CA ASP A 104 2.76 -10.07 12.41
C ASP A 104 1.39 -9.40 12.52
N THR A 105 1.34 -8.11 12.88
CA THR A 105 0.11 -7.32 12.86
C THR A 105 -0.43 -7.20 11.42
N TYR A 106 0.46 -6.98 10.45
CA TYR A 106 0.10 -6.92 9.04
C TYR A 106 -0.55 -8.24 8.59
N ARG A 107 0.06 -9.38 8.91
CA ARG A 107 -0.47 -10.72 8.65
C ARG A 107 -1.88 -10.91 9.22
N VAL A 108 -2.09 -10.55 10.49
CA VAL A 108 -3.41 -10.63 11.14
C VAL A 108 -4.46 -9.83 10.36
N TYR A 109 -4.11 -8.64 9.85
CA TYR A 109 -5.05 -7.83 9.08
C TYR A 109 -5.29 -8.35 7.66
N LEU A 110 -4.31 -8.99 7.01
CA LEU A 110 -4.55 -9.73 5.75
C LEU A 110 -5.65 -10.77 5.97
N ASP A 111 -5.52 -11.56 7.04
CA ASP A 111 -6.49 -12.63 7.34
C ASP A 111 -7.87 -12.05 7.68
N LYS A 112 -7.94 -10.92 8.41
CA LYS A 112 -9.21 -10.22 8.68
C LYS A 112 -9.90 -9.74 7.40
N PHE A 113 -9.13 -9.18 6.46
CA PHE A 113 -9.65 -8.75 5.16
C PHE A 113 -10.24 -9.94 4.40
N GLU A 114 -9.51 -11.04 4.29
CA GLU A 114 -9.95 -12.25 3.58
C GLU A 114 -11.16 -12.90 4.24
N GLN A 115 -11.22 -12.94 5.57
CA GLN A 115 -12.41 -13.40 6.30
C GLN A 115 -13.64 -12.51 6.06
N THR A 116 -13.44 -11.21 5.84
CA THR A 116 -14.52 -10.24 5.71
C THR A 116 -15.08 -10.16 4.29
N PHE A 117 -14.19 -10.12 3.29
CA PHE A 117 -14.54 -9.91 1.88
C PHE A 117 -14.40 -11.16 1.03
N GLY A 118 -13.97 -12.28 1.61
CA GLY A 118 -13.72 -13.53 0.88
C GLY A 118 -12.43 -13.45 0.07
N ARG A 119 -12.52 -13.77 -1.22
CA ARG A 119 -11.33 -13.79 -2.08
C ARG A 119 -10.87 -12.37 -2.41
N ILE A 120 -9.63 -12.07 -2.06
CA ILE A 120 -8.97 -10.79 -2.34
C ILE A 120 -7.83 -11.01 -3.32
N TRP A 121 -7.68 -10.09 -4.27
CA TRP A 121 -6.49 -9.94 -5.10
C TRP A 121 -5.63 -8.83 -4.52
N TRP A 122 -4.60 -9.22 -3.77
CA TRP A 122 -3.67 -8.29 -3.16
C TRP A 122 -2.77 -7.66 -4.22
N ILE A 123 -2.69 -6.34 -4.27
CA ILE A 123 -1.73 -5.65 -5.14
C ILE A 123 -0.43 -5.57 -4.36
N THR A 124 0.64 -6.21 -4.87
CA THR A 124 1.96 -6.17 -4.23
C THR A 124 2.52 -4.74 -4.22
N ILE A 125 3.43 -4.48 -3.30
CA ILE A 125 4.13 -3.19 -3.22
C ILE A 125 5.17 -3.15 -4.35
N PRO A 126 5.20 -2.10 -5.21
CA PRO A 126 6.27 -1.94 -6.20
C PRO A 126 7.66 -1.98 -5.56
N PRO A 127 8.68 -2.53 -6.25
CA PRO A 127 10.03 -2.58 -5.72
C PRO A 127 10.55 -1.17 -5.44
N ALA A 128 11.26 -1.01 -4.32
CA ALA A 128 11.90 0.26 -4.00
C ALA A 128 13.08 0.51 -4.95
N SER A 129 13.15 1.71 -5.53
CA SER A 129 14.30 2.11 -6.35
C SER A 129 15.54 2.31 -5.49
N SER A 130 16.72 2.30 -6.14
CA SER A 130 17.99 2.62 -5.46
C SER A 130 17.97 4.02 -4.84
N ALA A 131 17.36 5.00 -5.51
CA ALA A 131 17.17 6.34 -4.99
C ALA A 131 16.28 6.36 -3.73
N TYR A 132 15.22 5.55 -3.70
CA TYR A 132 14.37 5.44 -2.52
C TYR A 132 15.10 4.79 -1.35
N GLU A 133 15.88 3.74 -1.60
CA GLU A 133 16.71 3.08 -0.59
C GLU A 133 17.76 4.04 -0.02
N GLN A 134 18.36 4.91 -0.85
CA GLN A 134 19.25 5.96 -0.36
C GLN A 134 18.53 6.97 0.54
N GLN A 135 17.30 7.37 0.19
CA GLN A 135 16.50 8.31 0.99
C GLN A 135 15.96 7.67 2.29
N LEU A 136 15.59 6.39 2.23
CA LEU A 136 14.97 5.63 3.31
C LEU A 136 15.64 4.25 3.47
N PRO A 137 16.84 4.19 4.06
CA PRO A 137 17.59 2.94 4.18
C PRO A 137 16.79 1.83 4.88
N GLY A 138 16.82 0.64 4.28
CA GLY A 138 16.11 -0.56 4.68
C GLY A 138 14.72 -0.71 4.05
N ILE A 139 14.28 0.20 3.18
CA ILE A 139 12.95 0.10 2.56
C ILE A 139 12.87 -1.09 1.62
N THR A 140 13.91 -1.42 0.85
CA THR A 140 13.89 -2.58 -0.06
C THR A 140 13.62 -3.87 0.71
N ALA A 141 14.39 -4.14 1.75
CA ALA A 141 14.22 -5.34 2.57
C ALA A 141 12.84 -5.41 3.25
N GLN A 142 12.28 -4.26 3.63
CA GLN A 142 10.94 -4.18 4.21
C GLN A 142 9.85 -4.44 3.16
N VAL A 143 9.97 -3.89 1.95
CA VAL A 143 9.07 -4.17 0.84
C VAL A 143 9.07 -5.67 0.51
N ASP A 144 10.25 -6.27 0.40
CA ASP A 144 10.40 -7.70 0.10
C ASP A 144 9.73 -8.57 1.18
N ALA A 145 9.97 -8.27 2.46
CA ALA A 145 9.38 -9.02 3.57
C ALA A 145 7.84 -8.97 3.58
N TYR A 146 7.23 -7.84 3.20
CA TYR A 146 5.78 -7.71 3.17
C TYR A 146 5.20 -8.34 1.90
N ASN A 147 5.87 -8.19 0.76
CA ASN A 147 5.46 -8.84 -0.48
C ASN A 147 5.49 -10.37 -0.36
N GLN A 148 6.44 -10.96 0.37
CA GLN A 148 6.43 -12.41 0.66
C GLN A 148 5.12 -12.87 1.32
N LEU A 149 4.47 -12.03 2.13
CA LEU A 149 3.15 -12.35 2.68
C LEU A 149 2.03 -12.21 1.64
N LEU A 150 2.14 -11.25 0.71
CA LEU A 150 1.13 -11.01 -0.31
C LEU A 150 1.19 -12.08 -1.43
N GLU A 151 2.38 -12.52 -1.81
CA GLU A 151 2.62 -13.40 -2.97
C GLU A 151 2.12 -14.84 -2.76
N VAL A 152 1.99 -15.29 -1.50
CA VAL A 152 1.39 -16.60 -1.19
C VAL A 152 -0.15 -16.61 -1.30
N ARG A 153 -0.76 -15.45 -1.60
CA ARG A 153 -2.20 -15.24 -1.78
C ARG A 153 -2.50 -14.90 -3.24
N PRO A 154 -3.78 -14.91 -3.67
CA PRO A 154 -4.13 -14.33 -4.96
C PRO A 154 -3.68 -12.87 -5.00
N HIS A 155 -2.87 -12.51 -6.00
CA HIS A 155 -2.25 -11.19 -6.04
C HIS A 155 -2.12 -10.65 -7.47
N VAL A 156 -1.93 -9.34 -7.57
CA VAL A 156 -1.53 -8.63 -8.78
C VAL A 156 -0.07 -8.22 -8.56
N ALA A 157 0.85 -8.93 -9.22
CA ALA A 157 2.27 -8.68 -9.08
C ALA A 157 2.65 -7.28 -9.59
N THR A 158 3.68 -6.69 -8.99
CA THR A 158 4.27 -5.39 -9.35
C THR A 158 5.80 -5.43 -9.34
N ALA A 159 6.40 -6.62 -9.23
CA ALA A 159 7.85 -6.79 -9.12
C ALA A 159 8.65 -6.27 -10.33
N ASP A 160 8.00 -6.18 -11.50
CA ASP A 160 8.57 -5.64 -12.73
C ASP A 160 8.24 -4.15 -12.95
N PHE A 161 7.76 -3.44 -11.94
CA PHE A 161 7.61 -1.99 -11.99
C PHE A 161 8.99 -1.35 -11.85
N THR A 162 9.29 -0.42 -12.74
CA THR A 162 10.55 0.31 -12.81
C THR A 162 10.31 1.77 -12.46
N GLU A 163 11.35 2.59 -12.53
CA GLU A 163 11.23 4.04 -12.35
C GLU A 163 10.24 4.69 -13.32
N ALA A 164 10.04 4.11 -14.51
CA ALA A 164 9.06 4.61 -15.47
C ALA A 164 7.61 4.49 -14.96
N GLU A 165 7.33 3.49 -14.12
CA GLU A 165 6.01 3.24 -13.52
C GLU A 165 5.79 4.00 -12.20
N MET A 166 6.82 4.64 -11.66
CA MET A 166 6.78 5.33 -10.36
C MET A 166 6.89 6.85 -10.55
N MET A 167 6.32 7.61 -9.63
CA MET A 167 6.53 9.05 -9.52
C MET A 167 7.89 9.34 -8.85
N SER A 168 8.32 10.59 -8.92
CA SER A 168 9.59 11.05 -8.32
C SER A 168 9.63 11.00 -6.78
N ASP A 169 8.49 10.74 -6.13
CA ASP A 169 8.43 10.47 -4.69
C ASP A 169 8.62 8.99 -4.33
N PHE A 170 8.85 8.14 -5.33
CA PHE A 170 9.23 6.73 -5.25
C PHE A 170 8.17 5.74 -4.75
N HIS A 171 6.96 6.19 -4.43
CA HIS A 171 5.90 5.29 -3.94
C HIS A 171 4.53 5.53 -4.55
N HIS A 172 4.29 6.66 -5.22
CA HIS A 172 3.11 6.83 -6.07
C HIS A 172 3.36 6.32 -7.49
N LEU A 173 2.30 5.84 -8.15
CA LEU A 173 2.39 5.37 -9.52
C LEU A 173 2.37 6.54 -10.51
N SER A 174 3.20 6.44 -11.54
CA SER A 174 3.12 7.33 -12.71
C SER A 174 1.90 6.98 -13.57
N VAL A 175 1.64 7.76 -14.62
CA VAL A 175 0.63 7.42 -15.63
C VAL A 175 0.91 6.04 -16.26
N ALA A 176 2.18 5.71 -16.51
CA ALA A 176 2.56 4.39 -17.03
C ALA A 176 2.30 3.29 -15.99
N GLY A 177 2.60 3.53 -14.71
CA GLY A 177 2.32 2.59 -13.63
C GLY A 177 0.83 2.32 -13.45
N HIS A 178 -0.01 3.37 -13.48
CA HIS A 178 -1.46 3.22 -13.45
C HIS A 178 -1.98 2.42 -14.65
N LYS A 179 -1.49 2.70 -15.87
CA LYS A 179 -1.88 1.94 -17.07
C LYS A 179 -1.50 0.46 -16.97
N LYS A 180 -0.29 0.17 -16.47
CA LYS A 180 0.22 -1.20 -16.31
C LYS A 180 -0.57 -1.98 -15.25
N LEU A 181 -0.84 -1.35 -14.10
CA LEU A 181 -1.65 -1.95 -13.04
C LEU A 181 -3.10 -2.18 -13.50
N PHE A 182 -3.70 -1.20 -14.17
CA PHE A 182 -5.03 -1.33 -14.78
C PHE A 182 -5.11 -2.56 -15.68
N ALA A 183 -4.17 -2.73 -16.61
CA ALA A 183 -4.18 -3.85 -17.56
C ALA A 183 -4.22 -5.21 -16.83
N ARG A 184 -3.46 -5.35 -15.73
CA ARG A 184 -3.42 -6.58 -14.93
C ARG A 184 -4.71 -6.83 -14.17
N MET A 185 -5.24 -5.81 -13.51
CA MET A 185 -6.52 -5.92 -12.80
C MET A 185 -7.66 -6.25 -13.76
N ASN A 186 -7.68 -5.60 -14.93
CA ASN A 186 -8.71 -5.79 -15.93
C ASN A 186 -8.67 -7.20 -16.57
N ALA A 187 -7.49 -7.79 -16.73
CA ALA A 187 -7.37 -9.18 -17.17
C ALA A 187 -8.06 -10.14 -16.20
N ILE A 188 -7.87 -9.96 -14.89
CA ILE A 188 -8.52 -10.76 -13.84
C ILE A 188 -10.05 -10.64 -13.91
N VAL A 189 -10.56 -9.43 -14.12
CA VAL A 189 -12.00 -9.18 -14.26
C VAL A 189 -12.57 -9.90 -15.50
N ARG A 190 -11.87 -9.80 -16.64
CA ARG A 190 -12.32 -10.40 -17.91
C ARG A 190 -12.27 -11.93 -17.91
N ASP A 191 -11.18 -12.51 -17.43
CA ASP A 191 -10.98 -13.97 -17.43
C ASP A 191 -12.06 -14.70 -16.61
N ARG A 192 -12.60 -14.05 -15.58
CA ARG A 192 -13.63 -14.63 -14.71
C ARG A 192 -15.05 -14.29 -15.12
N GLY A 193 -15.27 -13.12 -15.73
CA GLY A 193 -16.56 -12.79 -16.33
C GLY A 193 -16.96 -13.75 -17.46
N ALA A 194 -15.98 -14.32 -18.17
CA ALA A 194 -16.22 -15.33 -19.20
C ALA A 194 -16.65 -16.71 -18.65
N GLY A 195 -16.38 -17.01 -17.38
CA GLY A 195 -16.68 -18.31 -16.76
C GLY A 195 -18.05 -18.40 -16.07
N SER A 196 -18.78 -17.28 -15.95
CA SER A 196 -20.08 -17.19 -15.28
C SER A 196 -21.28 -17.09 -16.24
N VAL A 197 -21.06 -17.28 -17.55
CA VAL A 197 -22.10 -17.22 -18.60
C VAL A 197 -22.35 -18.61 -19.23
N ALA A 198 -22.06 -19.69 -18.50
CA ALA A 198 -22.35 -21.06 -18.92
C ALA A 198 -23.32 -21.75 -17.96
#